data_AF-A0A924YU89-F1
#
_entry.id   AF-A0A924YU89-F1
#
_cell.length_a   1.000
_cell.length_b   1.000
_cell.length_c   1.000
_cell.angle_alpha   90.00
_cell.angle_beta   90.00
_cell.angle_gamma   90.00
#
_symmetry.space_group_name_H-M   'P 1'
#
loop_
_entity.id
_entity.type
_entity.pdbx_description
1 polymer ?
#
loop_
_entity_poly.entity_id
_entity_poly.type
_entity_poly.pdbx_seq_one_letter_code
_entity_poly.pdbx_strand_id
1 'polypeptide(L)'
;MWKDRQNFNHTKRRRTSQTTTYIKQMKKQKQTPLQNFAIAIAAVLSFGVGLPQASAITVTVKNLNNSGSNSLRSAITAVNASTDASNTINFQAGLDGIIKLDSALPEISKSVSINGPSAEKIKIRGGNGGVFNVVFGIVDISGLTLEGKGRDAGAVVRNQFASLTINECVITGKRPGNQTGLVNEISGQTLIVSSAIVNNDNRGCGTNGGGIRNDGQLTLINSTVAENTAVKGGAIYNSVDGTVSLTNCTLADNKVSDIGGGIFNANSVSLGNTIVARNMKQTSSNDDDNDDDQDDDDEVASSSNDVNGIFTSRGDNLIGTTAGSTGFGGTDIVNVANSLLKFGANVADNGGTTPTLALLTGSPAINAGNNALAVDQNGEPLAFDQRGSPFTRINGGTVEIGAFEVQSPAPLSSARAYKQRALKTVSETLCNVPGLSNADKFNLRWASCRTAASLEHWLWLSGNELSRYGFFAFEREKQAVWYLAKVTTGPGATAAQSAIADLLEADNIIALTSLNAASSTP
;
A
#
# COMPACT_ATOMS: atom_id res chain seq x y z
N MET A 1 70.08 20.97 -41.99
CA MET A 1 69.59 22.29 -41.52
C MET A 1 68.61 22.98 -42.47
N TRP A 2 68.88 23.23 -43.76
CA TRP A 2 67.88 23.84 -44.67
C TRP A 2 66.80 22.84 -45.16
N LYS A 3 67.17 21.57 -45.36
CA LYS A 3 66.23 20.49 -45.76
C LYS A 3 65.25 20.08 -44.64
N ASP A 4 65.66 20.16 -43.37
CA ASP A 4 64.83 19.72 -42.23
C ASP A 4 63.71 20.73 -41.89
N ARG A 5 63.94 22.03 -42.15
CA ARG A 5 62.92 23.09 -41.98
C ARG A 5 61.81 23.05 -43.02
N GLN A 6 62.11 22.60 -44.24
CA GLN A 6 61.14 22.40 -45.32
C GLN A 6 60.22 21.22 -45.02
N ASN A 7 60.77 20.11 -44.51
CA ASN A 7 59.99 18.92 -44.16
C ASN A 7 59.02 19.17 -43.00
N PHE A 8 59.43 19.87 -41.93
CA PHE A 8 58.55 20.16 -40.79
C PHE A 8 57.35 21.04 -41.17
N ASN A 9 57.55 22.02 -42.06
CA ASN A 9 56.47 22.89 -42.56
C ASN A 9 55.50 22.16 -43.50
N HIS A 10 55.98 21.19 -44.28
CA HIS A 10 55.12 20.34 -45.12
C HIS A 10 54.27 19.38 -44.30
N THR A 11 54.79 18.79 -43.21
CA THR A 11 54.03 17.89 -42.34
C THR A 11 52.96 18.65 -41.53
N LYS A 12 53.26 19.87 -41.07
CA LYS A 12 52.30 20.72 -40.33
C LYS A 12 51.15 21.18 -41.23
N ARG A 13 51.43 21.62 -42.47
CA ARG A 13 50.39 22.01 -43.45
C ARG A 13 49.50 20.84 -43.89
N ARG A 14 50.05 19.63 -44.03
CA ARG A 14 49.26 18.42 -44.36
C ARG A 14 48.30 18.02 -43.24
N ARG A 15 48.71 18.11 -41.96
CA ARG A 15 47.83 17.82 -40.82
C ARG A 15 46.68 18.84 -40.72
N THR A 16 46.94 20.14 -40.85
CA THR A 16 45.88 21.17 -40.79
C THR A 16 44.88 21.06 -41.95
N SER A 17 45.34 20.67 -43.14
CA SER A 17 44.47 20.47 -44.32
C SER A 17 43.54 19.25 -44.17
N GLN A 18 44.06 18.14 -43.62
CA GLN A 18 43.26 16.93 -43.36
C GLN A 18 42.21 17.17 -42.26
N THR A 19 42.55 17.85 -41.17
CA THR A 19 41.58 18.17 -40.10
C THR A 19 40.48 19.12 -40.58
N THR A 20 40.80 20.10 -41.44
CA THR A 20 39.81 21.03 -42.00
C THR A 20 38.86 20.35 -43.00
N THR A 21 39.37 19.38 -43.77
CA THR A 21 38.58 18.60 -44.73
C THR A 21 37.62 17.65 -44.00
N TYR A 22 38.07 17.01 -42.92
CA TYR A 22 37.27 16.13 -42.08
C TYR A 22 36.13 16.89 -41.35
N ILE A 23 36.41 18.08 -40.81
CA ILE A 23 35.40 18.94 -40.17
C ILE A 23 34.38 19.45 -41.20
N LYS A 24 34.80 19.78 -42.43
CA LYS A 24 33.87 20.15 -43.52
C LYS A 24 32.98 18.98 -43.94
N GLN A 25 33.51 17.76 -43.99
CA GLN A 25 32.72 16.54 -44.29
C GLN A 25 31.70 16.24 -43.18
N MET A 26 32.07 16.38 -41.90
CA MET A 26 31.13 16.20 -40.78
C MET A 26 30.03 17.28 -40.72
N LYS A 27 30.34 18.53 -41.08
CA LYS A 27 29.32 19.59 -41.18
C LYS A 27 28.34 19.36 -42.35
N LYS A 28 28.81 18.79 -43.46
CA LYS A 28 27.96 18.46 -44.63
C LYS A 28 27.05 17.26 -44.38
N GLN A 29 27.47 16.28 -43.57
CA GLN A 29 26.64 15.12 -43.17
C GLN A 29 25.58 15.45 -42.09
N LYS A 30 25.79 16.46 -41.24
CA LYS A 30 24.79 16.87 -40.24
C LYS A 30 23.66 17.76 -40.79
N GLN A 31 23.86 18.43 -41.93
CA GLN A 31 22.87 19.39 -42.46
C GLN A 31 21.78 18.77 -43.34
N THR A 32 22.02 17.63 -43.98
CA THR A 32 21.05 17.03 -44.92
C THR A 32 19.91 16.20 -44.29
N PRO A 33 20.08 15.48 -43.15
CA PRO A 33 18.95 14.77 -42.55
C PRO A 33 17.95 15.71 -41.87
N LEU A 34 18.45 16.79 -41.23
CA LEU A 34 17.64 17.76 -40.48
C LEU A 34 16.80 18.65 -41.41
N GLN A 35 17.33 19.06 -42.56
CA GLN A 35 16.57 19.86 -43.53
C GLN A 35 15.51 19.01 -44.26
N ASN A 36 15.81 17.74 -44.59
CA ASN A 36 14.84 16.83 -45.18
C ASN A 36 13.73 16.43 -44.19
N PHE A 37 14.03 16.35 -42.89
CA PHE A 37 13.03 16.14 -41.84
C PHE A 37 12.12 17.37 -41.64
N ALA A 38 12.69 18.58 -41.70
CA ALA A 38 11.93 19.83 -41.62
C ALA A 38 11.02 20.04 -42.84
N ILE A 39 11.46 19.66 -44.05
CA ILE A 39 10.64 19.73 -45.27
C ILE A 39 9.51 18.68 -45.24
N ALA A 40 9.74 17.49 -44.68
CA ALA A 40 8.70 16.48 -44.49
C ALA A 40 7.60 16.95 -43.50
N ILE A 41 7.98 17.65 -42.41
CA ILE A 41 7.01 18.23 -41.46
C ILE A 41 6.24 19.40 -42.09
N ALA A 42 6.91 20.25 -42.87
CA ALA A 42 6.26 21.37 -43.55
C ALA A 42 5.29 20.93 -44.66
N ALA A 43 5.58 19.84 -45.37
CA ALA A 43 4.70 19.29 -46.40
C ALA A 43 3.42 18.65 -45.82
N VAL A 44 3.49 18.08 -44.61
CA VAL A 44 2.32 17.56 -43.88
C VAL A 44 1.43 18.68 -43.35
N LEU A 45 1.99 19.87 -43.06
CA LEU A 45 1.23 21.04 -42.60
C LEU A 45 0.51 21.81 -43.73
N SER A 46 0.84 21.58 -45.00
CA SER A 46 0.24 22.28 -46.14
C SER A 46 -0.94 21.55 -46.82
N PHE A 47 -1.28 20.33 -46.38
CA PHE A 47 -2.54 19.68 -46.76
C PHE A 47 -3.51 19.77 -45.58
N GLY A 48 -4.38 20.77 -45.62
CA GLY A 48 -5.52 20.93 -44.71
C GLY A 48 -6.59 19.85 -44.90
N VAL A 49 -6.22 18.58 -44.84
CA VAL A 49 -7.13 17.56 -44.33
C VAL A 49 -7.10 17.74 -42.82
N GLY A 50 -8.20 18.24 -42.24
CA GLY A 50 -8.35 18.26 -40.79
C GLY A 50 -8.06 16.86 -40.28
N LEU A 51 -6.89 16.69 -39.64
CA LEU A 51 -6.61 15.46 -38.91
C LEU A 51 -7.79 15.32 -37.94
N PRO A 52 -8.49 14.17 -37.92
CA PRO A 52 -9.58 13.98 -36.99
C PRO A 52 -9.05 14.33 -35.60
N GLN A 53 -9.63 15.37 -35.00
CA GLN A 53 -9.24 15.79 -33.67
C GLN A 53 -9.44 14.57 -32.78
N ALA A 54 -8.34 14.02 -32.27
CA ALA A 54 -8.38 12.95 -31.31
C ALA A 54 -9.36 13.39 -30.21
N SER A 55 -10.40 12.58 -30.01
CA SER A 55 -11.44 12.87 -29.05
C SER A 55 -11.28 11.87 -27.93
N ALA A 56 -10.71 12.36 -26.82
CA ALA A 56 -10.66 11.64 -25.56
C ALA A 56 -12.01 11.00 -25.27
N ILE A 57 -12.02 9.68 -25.07
CA ILE A 57 -13.25 8.99 -24.71
C ILE A 57 -13.33 8.85 -23.19
N THR A 58 -14.53 9.06 -22.67
CA THR A 58 -14.88 8.69 -21.30
C THR A 58 -15.87 7.54 -21.37
N VAL A 59 -15.51 6.38 -20.79
CA VAL A 59 -16.37 5.19 -20.76
C VAL A 59 -16.79 4.92 -19.32
N THR A 60 -18.07 4.59 -19.11
CA THR A 60 -18.58 4.22 -17.79
C THR A 60 -18.87 2.73 -17.72
N VAL A 61 -18.23 2.05 -16.76
CA VAL A 61 -18.56 0.68 -16.36
C VAL A 61 -19.85 0.71 -15.53
N LYS A 62 -20.88 -0.02 -15.95
CA LYS A 62 -22.21 0.02 -15.33
C LYS A 62 -22.66 -1.29 -14.70
N ASN A 63 -21.89 -2.36 -14.89
CA ASN A 63 -22.20 -3.67 -14.32
C ASN A 63 -20.93 -4.42 -13.91
N LEU A 64 -21.11 -5.49 -13.15
CA LEU A 64 -20.03 -6.31 -12.59
C LEU A 64 -19.70 -7.54 -13.46
N ASN A 65 -20.20 -7.60 -14.70
CA ASN A 65 -20.07 -8.77 -15.54
C ASN A 65 -18.62 -8.94 -16.02
N ASN A 66 -18.17 -10.19 -16.21
CA ASN A 66 -16.86 -10.52 -16.79
C ASN A 66 -16.67 -9.91 -18.20
N SER A 67 -17.74 -9.81 -18.98
CA SER A 67 -17.73 -9.37 -20.37
C SER A 67 -19.09 -8.80 -20.82
N GLY A 68 -19.18 -8.39 -22.09
CA GLY A 68 -20.39 -7.80 -22.67
C GLY A 68 -20.49 -6.28 -22.47
N SER A 69 -21.56 -5.68 -22.99
CA SER A 69 -21.75 -4.23 -22.96
C SER A 69 -21.74 -3.66 -21.52
N ASN A 70 -21.11 -2.50 -21.38
CA ASN A 70 -20.94 -1.77 -20.12
C ASN A 70 -20.09 -2.49 -19.04
N SER A 71 -19.38 -3.57 -19.41
CA SER A 71 -18.38 -4.21 -18.54
C SER A 71 -17.03 -3.48 -18.60
N LEU A 72 -16.19 -3.67 -17.58
CA LEU A 72 -14.81 -3.17 -17.57
C LEU A 72 -14.01 -3.67 -18.78
N ARG A 73 -14.20 -4.94 -19.16
CA ARG A 73 -13.57 -5.52 -20.36
C ARG A 73 -13.92 -4.73 -21.62
N SER A 74 -15.21 -4.44 -21.84
CA SER A 74 -15.64 -3.65 -22.99
C SER A 74 -15.11 -2.21 -22.96
N ALA A 75 -14.96 -1.62 -21.77
CA ALA A 75 -14.40 -0.28 -21.61
C ALA A 75 -12.92 -0.22 -22.00
N ILE A 76 -12.11 -1.20 -21.56
CA ILE A 76 -10.70 -1.30 -21.96
C ILE A 76 -10.58 -1.52 -23.48
N THR A 77 -11.41 -2.37 -24.07
CA THR A 77 -11.42 -2.55 -25.54
C THR A 77 -11.73 -1.25 -26.28
N ALA A 78 -12.69 -0.46 -25.80
CA ALA A 78 -13.01 0.84 -26.39
C ALA A 78 -11.84 1.83 -26.27
N VAL A 79 -11.19 1.87 -25.11
CA VAL A 79 -9.99 2.70 -24.88
C VAL A 79 -8.85 2.31 -25.80
N ASN A 80 -8.56 1.01 -25.95
CA ASN A 80 -7.49 0.54 -26.83
C ASN A 80 -7.73 0.89 -28.31
N ALA A 81 -9.01 1.01 -28.72
CA ALA A 81 -9.40 1.45 -30.05
C ALA A 81 -9.36 2.97 -30.23
N SER A 82 -9.19 3.74 -29.15
CA SER A 82 -9.11 5.21 -29.20
C SER A 82 -7.83 5.67 -29.90
N THR A 83 -7.94 6.76 -30.65
CA THR A 83 -6.81 7.48 -31.25
C THR A 83 -6.24 8.55 -30.31
N ASP A 84 -6.91 8.81 -29.18
CA ASP A 84 -6.50 9.80 -28.18
C ASP A 84 -5.59 9.19 -27.09
N ALA A 85 -4.75 10.04 -26.50
CA ALA A 85 -3.84 9.72 -25.41
C ALA A 85 -4.38 10.11 -24.01
N SER A 86 -5.62 10.59 -23.90
CA SER A 86 -6.20 11.09 -22.65
C SER A 86 -7.56 10.44 -22.32
N ASN A 87 -7.63 9.11 -22.40
CA ASN A 87 -8.87 8.36 -22.20
C ASN A 87 -9.19 8.19 -20.70
N THR A 88 -10.47 8.01 -20.38
CA THR A 88 -10.92 7.78 -19.00
C THR A 88 -11.93 6.64 -18.92
N ILE A 89 -11.77 5.78 -17.90
CA ILE A 89 -12.74 4.76 -17.49
C ILE A 89 -13.20 5.10 -16.07
N ASN A 90 -14.51 5.35 -15.92
CA ASN A 90 -15.14 5.57 -14.63
C ASN A 90 -16.10 4.42 -14.31
N PHE A 91 -16.42 4.22 -13.03
CA PHE A 91 -17.48 3.31 -12.60
C PHE A 91 -18.76 4.11 -12.30
N GLN A 92 -19.92 3.54 -12.62
CA GLN A 92 -21.21 4.14 -12.31
C GLN A 92 -21.34 4.41 -10.81
N ALA A 93 -21.86 5.58 -10.44
CA ALA A 93 -22.13 5.91 -9.05
C ALA A 93 -23.00 4.84 -8.38
N GLY A 94 -22.60 4.42 -7.17
CA GLY A 94 -23.28 3.37 -6.41
C GLY A 94 -23.00 1.93 -6.86
N LEU A 95 -22.19 1.72 -7.92
CA LEU A 95 -21.74 0.38 -8.28
C LEU A 95 -20.78 -0.15 -7.19
N ASP A 96 -21.12 -1.30 -6.63
CA ASP A 96 -20.42 -1.92 -5.50
C ASP A 96 -20.47 -3.44 -5.69
N GLY A 97 -19.33 -4.11 -5.55
CA GLY A 97 -19.22 -5.55 -5.61
C GLY A 97 -17.98 -6.08 -6.33
N ILE A 98 -18.06 -7.34 -6.77
CA ILE A 98 -16.94 -8.09 -7.33
C ILE A 98 -17.12 -8.30 -8.84
N ILE A 99 -16.18 -7.80 -9.64
CA ILE A 99 -16.00 -8.21 -11.03
C ILE A 99 -15.17 -9.50 -11.03
N LYS A 100 -15.82 -10.63 -11.26
CA LYS A 100 -15.13 -11.93 -11.35
C LYS A 100 -14.72 -12.19 -12.79
N LEU A 101 -13.42 -12.29 -13.04
CA LEU A 101 -12.88 -12.54 -14.37
C LEU A 101 -12.73 -14.04 -14.64
N ASP A 102 -13.18 -14.49 -15.81
CA ASP A 102 -12.93 -15.87 -16.27
C ASP A 102 -11.55 -15.99 -16.93
N SER A 103 -11.08 -14.89 -17.54
CA SER A 103 -9.78 -14.76 -18.21
C SER A 103 -9.21 -13.36 -17.95
N ALA A 104 -7.91 -13.17 -18.21
CA ALA A 104 -7.27 -11.85 -18.10
C ALA A 104 -8.05 -10.78 -18.87
N LEU A 105 -8.07 -9.55 -18.35
CA LEU A 105 -8.60 -8.40 -19.09
C LEU A 105 -7.75 -8.17 -20.36
N PRO A 106 -8.30 -7.49 -21.40
CA PRO A 106 -7.49 -7.06 -22.52
C PRO A 106 -6.31 -6.22 -22.03
N GLU A 107 -5.15 -6.37 -22.67
CA GLU A 107 -3.98 -5.57 -22.35
C GLU A 107 -4.28 -4.08 -22.50
N ILE A 108 -3.77 -3.25 -21.60
CA ILE A 108 -3.90 -1.79 -21.72
C ILE A 108 -2.74 -1.30 -22.60
N SER A 109 -3.08 -0.85 -23.82
CA SER A 109 -2.12 -0.41 -24.84
C SER A 109 -2.25 1.07 -25.21
N LYS A 110 -3.06 1.81 -24.45
CA LYS A 110 -3.30 3.24 -24.58
C LYS A 110 -3.27 3.89 -23.22
N SER A 111 -2.88 5.16 -23.21
CA SER A 111 -2.97 5.98 -22.01
C SER A 111 -4.41 6.10 -21.55
N VAL A 112 -4.63 5.88 -20.25
CA VAL A 112 -5.96 5.83 -19.65
C VAL A 112 -5.91 6.08 -18.14
N SER A 113 -6.87 6.85 -17.65
CA SER A 113 -7.18 6.95 -16.23
C SER A 113 -8.35 6.01 -15.90
N ILE A 114 -8.17 5.05 -15.00
CA ILE A 114 -9.17 4.10 -14.52
C ILE A 114 -9.52 4.44 -13.07
N ASN A 115 -10.66 5.11 -12.89
CA ASN A 115 -11.07 5.68 -11.60
C ASN A 115 -12.11 4.80 -10.91
N GLY A 116 -11.64 3.97 -9.99
CA GLY A 116 -12.48 3.24 -9.06
C GLY A 116 -13.13 4.15 -8.01
N PRO A 117 -14.31 3.79 -7.48
CA PRO A 117 -15.02 4.63 -6.50
C PRO A 117 -14.41 4.57 -5.10
N SER A 118 -13.68 3.49 -4.76
CA SER A 118 -12.90 3.26 -3.54
C SER A 118 -12.48 1.78 -3.53
N ALA A 119 -11.32 1.47 -2.94
CA ALA A 119 -10.84 0.09 -2.86
C ALA A 119 -11.82 -0.84 -2.11
N GLU A 120 -12.66 -0.30 -1.21
CA GLU A 120 -13.71 -1.06 -0.52
C GLU A 120 -14.90 -1.43 -1.42
N LYS A 121 -15.11 -0.68 -2.51
CA LYS A 121 -16.33 -0.73 -3.31
C LYS A 121 -16.22 -1.65 -4.51
N ILE A 122 -15.13 -1.58 -5.27
CA ILE A 122 -14.96 -2.41 -6.45
C ILE A 122 -13.74 -3.31 -6.25
N LYS A 123 -14.03 -4.61 -6.20
CA LYS A 123 -13.01 -5.66 -6.25
C LYS A 123 -13.01 -6.31 -7.63
N ILE A 124 -11.84 -6.37 -8.28
CA ILE A 124 -11.64 -7.11 -9.52
C ILE A 124 -10.86 -8.38 -9.18
N ARG A 125 -11.51 -9.53 -9.30
CA ARG A 125 -10.90 -10.84 -9.06
C ARG A 125 -10.38 -11.41 -10.37
N GLY A 126 -9.07 -11.60 -10.44
CA GLY A 126 -8.32 -12.11 -11.58
C GLY A 126 -8.80 -13.45 -12.12
N GLY A 127 -8.57 -13.65 -13.42
CA GLY A 127 -8.68 -14.95 -14.09
C GLY A 127 -7.34 -15.71 -14.07
N ASN A 128 -7.13 -16.63 -15.02
CA ASN A 128 -5.87 -17.41 -15.14
C ASN A 128 -4.62 -16.58 -15.55
N GLY A 129 -4.67 -15.25 -15.58
CA GLY A 129 -3.56 -14.41 -16.06
C GLY A 129 -3.43 -13.07 -15.35
N GLY A 130 -3.90 -12.98 -14.10
CA GLY A 130 -3.90 -11.75 -13.33
C GLY A 130 -5.14 -10.89 -13.57
N VAL A 131 -5.01 -9.60 -13.23
CA VAL A 131 -6.06 -8.59 -13.40
C VAL A 131 -5.72 -7.65 -14.55
N PHE A 132 -4.60 -6.92 -14.45
CA PHE A 132 -4.17 -5.94 -15.46
C PHE A 132 -2.80 -6.29 -16.04
N ASN A 133 -2.70 -6.26 -17.36
CA ASN A 133 -1.43 -6.24 -18.09
C ASN A 133 -1.31 -4.91 -18.84
N VAL A 134 -0.34 -4.09 -18.46
CA VAL A 134 -0.12 -2.75 -18.99
C VAL A 134 1.11 -2.78 -19.88
N VAL A 135 0.89 -2.53 -21.17
CA VAL A 135 1.93 -2.70 -22.19
C VAL A 135 2.46 -1.35 -22.66
N PHE A 136 1.63 -0.31 -22.72
CA PHE A 136 2.05 1.00 -23.21
C PHE A 136 1.16 2.14 -22.68
N GLY A 137 1.71 3.34 -22.63
CA GLY A 137 0.99 4.59 -22.31
C GLY A 137 1.31 5.14 -20.92
N ILE A 138 0.59 6.20 -20.56
CA ILE A 138 0.49 6.73 -19.20
C ILE A 138 -0.83 6.20 -18.63
N VAL A 139 -0.74 5.34 -17.63
CA VAL A 139 -1.88 4.60 -17.09
C VAL A 139 -1.99 4.89 -15.61
N ASP A 140 -3.12 5.47 -15.20
CA ASP A 140 -3.43 5.73 -13.80
C ASP A 140 -4.56 4.81 -13.38
N ILE A 141 -4.36 4.04 -12.30
CA ILE A 141 -5.38 3.16 -11.73
C ILE A 141 -5.59 3.60 -10.29
N SER A 142 -6.83 3.94 -9.94
CA SER A 142 -7.15 4.44 -8.61
C SER A 142 -8.35 3.76 -7.97
N GLY A 143 -8.36 3.66 -6.64
CA GLY A 143 -9.57 3.33 -5.86
C GLY A 143 -10.15 1.94 -6.16
N LEU A 144 -9.31 0.92 -6.38
CA LEU A 144 -9.73 -0.44 -6.69
C LEU A 144 -9.04 -1.47 -5.80
N THR A 145 -9.75 -2.55 -5.44
CA THR A 145 -9.11 -3.78 -4.97
C THR A 145 -8.86 -4.71 -6.14
N LEU A 146 -7.60 -5.07 -6.38
CA LEU A 146 -7.14 -5.99 -7.41
C LEU A 146 -6.75 -7.30 -6.72
N GLU A 147 -7.59 -8.33 -6.88
CA GLU A 147 -7.42 -9.60 -6.20
C GLU A 147 -6.95 -10.67 -7.19
N GLY A 148 -5.76 -11.21 -6.97
CA GLY A 148 -5.25 -12.37 -7.66
C GLY A 148 -6.12 -13.62 -7.47
N LYS A 149 -6.10 -14.52 -8.46
CA LYS A 149 -6.80 -15.81 -8.37
C LYS A 149 -6.04 -16.85 -7.53
N GLY A 150 -4.72 -16.68 -7.35
CA GLY A 150 -3.81 -17.69 -6.84
C GLY A 150 -3.18 -18.52 -7.97
N ARG A 151 -3.13 -19.85 -7.80
CA ARG A 151 -2.38 -20.80 -8.66
C ARG A 151 -2.50 -20.46 -10.16
N ASP A 152 -1.36 -20.46 -10.84
CA ASP A 152 -1.18 -20.27 -12.28
C ASP A 152 -1.44 -18.86 -12.83
N ALA A 153 -1.70 -17.85 -12.00
CA ALA A 153 -2.15 -16.53 -12.46
C ALA A 153 -1.05 -15.47 -12.65
N GLY A 154 0.24 -15.83 -12.58
CA GLY A 154 1.34 -14.90 -12.86
C GLY A 154 1.40 -13.72 -11.89
N ALA A 155 1.20 -12.49 -12.38
CA ALA A 155 1.18 -11.28 -11.55
C ALA A 155 -0.25 -10.74 -11.47
N VAL A 156 -0.68 -10.15 -10.34
CA VAL A 156 -2.00 -9.48 -10.27
C VAL A 156 -2.01 -8.26 -11.20
N VAL A 157 -0.94 -7.48 -11.16
CA VAL A 157 -0.68 -6.36 -12.07
C VAL A 157 0.69 -6.55 -12.71
N ARG A 158 0.78 -6.36 -14.03
CA ARG A 158 2.06 -6.36 -14.75
C ARG A 158 2.21 -5.07 -15.53
N ASN A 159 3.34 -4.39 -15.35
CA ASN A 159 3.76 -3.26 -16.17
C ASN A 159 4.95 -3.69 -17.03
N GLN A 160 4.80 -3.67 -18.36
CA GLN A 160 5.83 -4.14 -19.29
C GLN A 160 6.71 -3.00 -19.82
N PHE A 161 6.09 -1.92 -20.31
CA PHE A 161 6.79 -0.80 -20.96
C PHE A 161 6.11 0.56 -20.72
N ALA A 162 5.19 0.65 -19.76
CA ALA A 162 4.37 1.84 -19.54
C ALA A 162 4.82 2.68 -18.33
N SER A 163 4.31 3.91 -18.25
CA SER A 163 4.27 4.67 -17.01
C SER A 163 2.96 4.35 -16.30
N LEU A 164 3.05 3.65 -15.17
CA LEU A 164 1.91 3.16 -14.40
C LEU A 164 1.85 3.84 -13.04
N THR A 165 0.75 4.51 -12.73
CA THR A 165 0.42 4.97 -11.38
C THR A 165 -0.63 4.06 -10.76
N ILE A 166 -0.35 3.56 -9.56
CA ILE A 166 -1.31 2.87 -8.70
C ILE A 166 -1.58 3.75 -7.48
N ASN A 167 -2.79 4.28 -7.35
CA ASN A 167 -3.17 5.19 -6.27
C ASN A 167 -4.35 4.66 -5.45
N GLU A 168 -4.27 4.68 -4.12
CA GLU A 168 -5.40 4.26 -3.26
C GLU A 168 -5.99 2.88 -3.64
N CYS A 169 -5.11 1.96 -4.03
CA CYS A 169 -5.50 0.61 -4.44
C CYS A 169 -5.05 -0.43 -3.43
N VAL A 170 -5.72 -1.58 -3.47
CA VAL A 170 -5.29 -2.77 -2.73
C VAL A 170 -4.95 -3.87 -3.72
N ILE A 171 -3.68 -4.28 -3.80
CA ILE A 171 -3.25 -5.44 -4.59
C ILE A 171 -3.07 -6.61 -3.64
N THR A 172 -3.91 -7.64 -3.79
CA THR A 172 -3.91 -8.78 -2.87
C THR A 172 -3.98 -10.11 -3.58
N GLY A 173 -3.31 -11.11 -3.02
CA GLY A 173 -3.36 -12.49 -3.46
C GLY A 173 -4.29 -13.33 -2.59
N LYS A 174 -4.54 -14.58 -3.03
CA LYS A 174 -5.03 -15.65 -2.16
C LYS A 174 -3.90 -16.64 -1.91
N ARG A 175 -3.69 -17.00 -0.65
CA ARG A 175 -2.73 -18.03 -0.24
C ARG A 175 -3.40 -19.42 -0.19
N PRO A 176 -2.67 -20.50 -0.55
CA PRO A 176 -1.41 -20.52 -1.29
C PRO A 176 -1.61 -20.22 -2.78
N GLY A 177 -0.68 -19.49 -3.41
CA GLY A 177 -0.98 -18.79 -4.67
C GLY A 177 0.00 -18.88 -5.84
N ASN A 178 1.32 -19.01 -5.63
CA ASN A 178 2.33 -18.81 -6.69
C ASN A 178 2.06 -17.58 -7.58
N GLN A 179 1.65 -16.47 -6.96
CA GLN A 179 1.26 -15.24 -7.63
C GLN A 179 1.93 -14.03 -6.96
N THR A 180 2.70 -13.28 -7.75
CA THR A 180 3.23 -11.96 -7.36
C THR A 180 2.12 -10.92 -7.39
N GLY A 181 2.13 -9.97 -6.45
CA GLY A 181 1.23 -8.83 -6.49
C GLY A 181 1.45 -7.98 -7.75
N LEU A 182 2.63 -7.37 -7.88
CA LEU A 182 2.99 -6.53 -9.01
C LEU A 182 4.33 -6.95 -9.64
N VAL A 183 4.37 -7.06 -10.97
CA VAL A 183 5.62 -7.20 -11.72
C VAL A 183 5.84 -5.93 -12.55
N ASN A 184 6.98 -5.27 -12.32
CA ASN A 184 7.45 -4.15 -13.11
C ASN A 184 8.66 -4.61 -13.94
N GLU A 185 8.45 -4.86 -15.23
CA GLU A 185 9.50 -5.35 -16.13
C GLU A 185 10.53 -4.24 -16.44
N ILE A 186 11.63 -4.59 -17.10
CA ILE A 186 12.83 -3.75 -17.30
C ILE A 186 12.52 -2.33 -17.82
N SER A 187 11.55 -2.19 -18.72
CA SER A 187 11.17 -0.90 -19.31
C SER A 187 9.97 -0.23 -18.64
N GLY A 188 9.45 -0.83 -17.57
CA GLY A 188 8.31 -0.30 -16.81
C GLY A 188 8.74 0.78 -15.82
N GLN A 189 7.96 1.85 -15.75
CA GLN A 189 8.04 2.87 -14.71
C GLN A 189 6.76 2.78 -13.88
N THR A 190 6.88 2.46 -12.60
CA THR A 190 5.72 2.29 -11.72
C THR A 190 5.82 3.22 -10.51
N LEU A 191 4.79 4.04 -10.30
CA LEU A 191 4.59 4.87 -9.12
C LEU A 191 3.41 4.29 -8.31
N ILE A 192 3.63 4.06 -7.03
CA ILE A 192 2.61 3.54 -6.11
C ILE A 192 2.43 4.53 -4.97
N VAL A 193 1.20 5.00 -4.77
CA VAL A 193 0.86 6.04 -3.80
C VAL A 193 -0.35 5.61 -2.96
N SER A 194 -0.29 5.84 -1.64
CA SER A 194 -1.39 5.60 -0.71
C SER A 194 -2.06 4.23 -0.85
N SER A 195 -1.28 3.21 -1.22
CA SER A 195 -1.77 1.89 -1.62
C SER A 195 -1.26 0.78 -0.70
N ALA A 196 -1.95 -0.35 -0.72
CA ALA A 196 -1.57 -1.53 0.03
C ALA A 196 -1.30 -2.72 -0.92
N ILE A 197 -0.13 -3.34 -0.82
CA ILE A 197 0.20 -4.59 -1.52
C ILE A 197 0.38 -5.68 -0.47
N VAL A 198 -0.62 -6.54 -0.32
CA VAL A 198 -0.72 -7.42 0.84
C VAL A 198 -1.10 -8.85 0.48
N ASN A 199 -0.71 -9.82 1.30
CA ASN A 199 -1.19 -11.20 1.18
C ASN A 199 -0.94 -11.87 -0.18
N ASN A 200 0.07 -11.41 -0.93
CA ASN A 200 0.54 -12.08 -2.13
C ASN A 200 1.51 -13.20 -1.75
N ASP A 201 1.56 -14.28 -2.53
CA ASP A 201 2.35 -15.47 -2.21
C ASP A 201 2.94 -16.07 -3.47
N ASN A 202 4.25 -15.92 -3.61
CA ASN A 202 5.03 -16.32 -4.76
C ASN A 202 6.15 -17.29 -4.35
N ARG A 203 5.78 -18.49 -3.88
CA ARG A 203 6.70 -19.58 -3.55
C ARG A 203 7.03 -20.52 -4.72
N GLY A 204 6.46 -20.28 -5.89
CA GLY A 204 6.67 -21.11 -7.08
C GLY A 204 8.12 -21.09 -7.58
N CYS A 205 8.61 -22.22 -8.06
CA CYS A 205 9.96 -22.34 -8.61
C CYS A 205 10.22 -21.32 -9.73
N GLY A 206 11.16 -20.39 -9.50
CA GLY A 206 11.70 -19.49 -10.51
C GLY A 206 11.24 -18.03 -10.42
N THR A 207 10.35 -17.67 -9.50
CA THR A 207 9.85 -16.30 -9.37
C THR A 207 10.12 -15.71 -7.97
N ASN A 208 10.71 -14.52 -7.93
CA ASN A 208 11.00 -13.76 -6.72
C ASN A 208 10.02 -12.57 -6.60
N GLY A 209 9.95 -11.92 -5.44
CA GLY A 209 9.04 -10.80 -5.21
C GLY A 209 7.63 -11.28 -4.91
N GLY A 210 7.26 -11.31 -3.63
CA GLY A 210 5.92 -11.71 -3.20
C GLY A 210 4.94 -10.58 -3.46
N GLY A 211 5.20 -9.43 -2.84
CA GLY A 211 4.49 -8.19 -3.12
C GLY A 211 4.85 -7.66 -4.51
N ILE A 212 6.13 -7.33 -4.71
CA ILE A 212 6.62 -6.69 -5.94
C ILE A 212 7.89 -7.37 -6.45
N ARG A 213 7.90 -7.69 -7.75
CA ARG A 213 9.12 -7.97 -8.51
C ARG A 213 9.43 -6.75 -9.38
N ASN A 214 10.60 -6.16 -9.20
CA ASN A 214 11.05 -5.01 -9.95
C ASN A 214 12.30 -5.33 -10.77
N ASP A 215 12.18 -5.19 -12.08
CA ASP A 215 13.28 -5.15 -13.04
C ASP A 215 13.43 -3.76 -13.69
N GLY A 216 12.45 -2.86 -13.53
CA GLY A 216 12.46 -1.49 -14.07
C GLY A 216 12.62 -0.41 -13.00
N GLN A 217 11.93 0.72 -13.16
CA GLN A 217 11.92 1.81 -12.17
C GLN A 217 10.65 1.76 -11.30
N LEU A 218 10.84 1.71 -9.99
CA LEU A 218 9.78 1.65 -9.00
C LEU A 218 9.90 2.78 -7.98
N THR A 219 8.82 3.53 -7.78
CA THR A 219 8.70 4.53 -6.71
C THR A 219 7.49 4.19 -5.84
N LEU A 220 7.68 4.05 -4.53
CA LEU A 220 6.60 3.93 -3.56
C LEU A 220 6.60 5.14 -2.64
N ILE A 221 5.43 5.71 -2.43
CA ILE A 221 5.20 6.82 -1.52
C ILE A 221 4.02 6.49 -0.63
N ASN A 222 4.18 6.69 0.69
CA ASN A 222 3.06 6.65 1.63
C ASN A 222 2.23 5.36 1.53
N SER A 223 2.90 4.21 1.37
CA SER A 223 2.27 2.94 1.00
C SER A 223 2.76 1.78 1.87
N THR A 224 1.93 0.74 1.99
CA THR A 224 2.22 -0.45 2.81
C THR A 224 2.41 -1.67 1.91
N VAL A 225 3.53 -2.39 2.06
CA VAL A 225 3.78 -3.69 1.42
C VAL A 225 4.04 -4.72 2.51
N ALA A 226 3.05 -5.54 2.81
CA ALA A 226 3.11 -6.36 4.02
C ALA A 226 2.43 -7.71 3.86
N GLU A 227 2.79 -8.66 4.72
CA GLU A 227 2.18 -10.00 4.71
C GLU A 227 2.31 -10.70 3.34
N ASN A 228 3.38 -10.44 2.59
CA ASN A 228 3.66 -11.13 1.33
C ASN A 228 4.69 -12.25 1.53
N THR A 229 4.56 -13.35 0.79
CA THR A 229 5.51 -14.47 0.84
C THR A 229 6.20 -14.65 -0.51
N ALA A 230 7.50 -14.95 -0.51
CA ALA A 230 8.28 -15.21 -1.72
C ALA A 230 9.45 -16.19 -1.47
N VAL A 231 10.22 -16.51 -2.51
CA VAL A 231 11.54 -17.12 -2.34
C VAL A 231 12.57 -16.08 -1.89
N LYS A 232 12.65 -14.94 -2.58
CA LYS A 232 13.48 -13.77 -2.23
C LYS A 232 12.67 -12.50 -2.31
N GLY A 233 12.96 -11.54 -1.43
CA GLY A 233 12.29 -10.23 -1.45
C GLY A 233 10.79 -10.38 -1.18
N GLY A 234 10.42 -10.74 0.05
CA GLY A 234 9.01 -10.99 0.39
C GLY A 234 8.13 -9.80 0.05
N ALA A 235 8.56 -8.61 0.46
CA ALA A 235 7.94 -7.35 0.04
C ALA A 235 8.36 -6.99 -1.39
N ILE A 236 9.67 -6.81 -1.60
CA ILE A 236 10.25 -6.33 -2.86
C ILE A 236 11.47 -7.16 -3.21
N TYR A 237 11.46 -7.74 -4.40
CA TYR A 237 12.66 -8.18 -5.08
C TYR A 237 13.06 -7.14 -6.12
N ASN A 238 14.22 -6.50 -5.93
CA ASN A 238 14.83 -5.60 -6.90
C ASN A 238 15.96 -6.31 -7.64
N SER A 239 15.80 -6.49 -8.95
CA SER A 239 16.77 -7.19 -9.78
C SER A 239 17.97 -6.32 -10.15
N VAL A 240 18.89 -6.89 -10.93
CA VAL A 240 20.11 -6.21 -11.39
C VAL A 240 19.83 -5.03 -12.32
N ASP A 241 18.68 -5.02 -13.00
CA ASP A 241 18.26 -3.93 -13.88
C ASP A 241 17.37 -2.92 -13.15
N GLY A 242 16.89 -3.28 -11.96
CA GLY A 242 15.86 -2.53 -11.24
C GLY A 242 16.39 -1.38 -10.38
N THR A 243 15.59 -0.33 -10.26
CA THR A 243 15.79 0.78 -9.32
C THR A 243 14.55 0.99 -8.47
N VAL A 244 14.74 1.23 -7.16
CA VAL A 244 13.64 1.47 -6.22
C VAL A 244 13.88 2.75 -5.42
N SER A 245 12.85 3.59 -5.30
CA SER A 245 12.78 4.72 -4.37
C SER A 245 11.60 4.54 -3.42
N LEU A 246 11.85 4.54 -2.11
CA LEU A 246 10.82 4.42 -1.08
C LEU A 246 10.79 5.69 -0.23
N THR A 247 9.61 6.22 0.05
CA THR A 247 9.46 7.39 0.93
C THR A 247 8.18 7.26 1.74
N ASN A 248 8.28 7.36 3.06
CA ASN A 248 7.13 7.19 3.97
C ASN A 248 6.43 5.84 3.80
N CYS A 249 7.16 4.74 3.61
CA CYS A 249 6.57 3.43 3.34
C CYS A 249 6.70 2.49 4.54
N THR A 250 5.79 1.50 4.63
CA THR A 250 5.88 0.42 5.63
C THR A 250 5.98 -0.93 4.94
N LEU A 251 7.13 -1.59 5.09
CA LEU A 251 7.39 -2.92 4.57
C LEU A 251 7.57 -3.90 5.73
N ALA A 252 6.52 -4.64 6.07
CA ALA A 252 6.51 -5.45 7.29
C ALA A 252 5.82 -6.80 7.14
N ASP A 253 6.19 -7.76 7.99
CA ASP A 253 5.56 -9.10 8.05
C ASP A 253 5.65 -9.89 6.75
N ASN A 254 6.61 -9.56 5.89
CA ASN A 254 6.85 -10.33 4.69
C ASN A 254 7.74 -11.53 5.02
N LYS A 255 7.49 -12.64 4.34
CA LYS A 255 8.12 -13.93 4.60
C LYS A 255 8.88 -14.41 3.37
N VAL A 256 10.06 -15.02 3.58
CA VAL A 256 10.84 -15.61 2.48
C VAL A 256 11.35 -17.00 2.82
N SER A 257 11.51 -17.89 1.83
CA SER A 257 12.20 -19.17 2.07
C SER A 257 13.73 -19.09 1.93
N ASP A 258 14.29 -18.04 1.30
CA ASP A 258 15.74 -17.88 1.10
C ASP A 258 16.32 -16.65 1.82
N ILE A 259 16.24 -15.45 1.22
CA ILE A 259 16.87 -14.22 1.72
C ILE A 259 16.08 -12.94 1.39
N GLY A 260 16.32 -11.88 2.19
CA GLY A 260 15.70 -10.57 2.01
C GLY A 260 14.21 -10.63 2.30
N GLY A 261 13.82 -10.99 3.53
CA GLY A 261 12.42 -11.16 3.91
C GLY A 261 11.57 -9.93 3.60
N GLY A 262 12.09 -8.72 3.85
CA GLY A 262 11.51 -7.47 3.36
C GLY A 262 11.96 -7.19 1.93
N ILE A 263 13.19 -6.69 1.78
CA ILE A 263 13.77 -6.28 0.49
C ILE A 263 15.00 -7.13 0.16
N PHE A 264 15.00 -7.73 -1.03
CA PHE A 264 16.22 -8.19 -1.67
C PHE A 264 16.65 -7.19 -2.74
N ASN A 265 17.88 -6.67 -2.66
CA ASN A 265 18.41 -5.72 -3.63
C ASN A 265 19.66 -6.23 -4.35
N ALA A 266 19.59 -6.34 -5.68
CA ALA A 266 20.72 -6.65 -6.55
C ALA A 266 21.28 -5.45 -7.33
N ASN A 267 20.69 -4.26 -7.20
CA ASN A 267 21.17 -3.03 -7.83
C ASN A 267 20.99 -1.83 -6.89
N SER A 268 20.00 -0.96 -7.13
CA SER A 268 19.83 0.29 -6.37
C SER A 268 18.48 0.39 -5.67
N VAL A 269 18.53 0.59 -4.35
CA VAL A 269 17.38 0.96 -3.53
C VAL A 269 17.76 2.19 -2.70
N SER A 270 16.93 3.23 -2.76
CA SER A 270 16.99 4.38 -1.86
C SER A 270 15.71 4.49 -1.02
N LEU A 271 15.86 4.81 0.26
CA LEU A 271 14.72 4.96 1.17
C LEU A 271 14.90 6.11 2.16
N GLY A 272 13.80 6.75 2.53
CA GLY A 272 13.73 7.75 3.60
C GLY A 272 12.38 7.70 4.32
N ASN A 273 12.34 8.04 5.60
CA ASN A 273 11.13 7.91 6.44
C ASN A 273 10.44 6.54 6.31
N THR A 274 11.17 5.45 6.09
CA THR A 274 10.59 4.15 5.72
C THR A 274 10.87 3.10 6.78
N ILE A 275 9.85 2.28 7.08
CA ILE A 275 9.96 1.12 7.96
C ILE A 275 10.22 -0.13 7.11
N VAL A 276 11.26 -0.90 7.45
CA VAL A 276 11.46 -2.28 6.98
C VAL A 276 11.75 -3.17 8.20
N ALA A 277 10.72 -3.80 8.75
CA ALA A 277 10.81 -4.52 10.03
C ALA A 277 9.77 -5.65 10.15
N ARG A 278 9.96 -6.57 11.10
CA ARG A 278 9.14 -7.80 11.26
C ARG A 278 9.10 -8.71 10.04
N ASN A 279 9.97 -8.50 9.06
CA ASN A 279 10.09 -9.45 7.98
C ASN A 279 10.92 -10.64 8.45
N MET A 280 10.71 -11.81 7.88
CA MET A 280 11.34 -13.03 8.37
C MET A 280 11.68 -13.98 7.22
N LYS A 281 12.81 -14.66 7.35
CA LYS A 281 12.97 -15.95 6.70
C LYS A 281 12.02 -16.93 7.38
N GLN A 282 11.15 -17.57 6.60
CA GLN A 282 10.36 -18.71 7.02
C GLN A 282 11.35 -19.85 7.29
N THR A 283 11.81 -19.96 8.53
CA THR A 283 12.30 -21.22 9.05
C THR A 283 11.10 -22.16 9.08
N SER A 284 11.29 -23.37 8.59
CA SER A 284 10.26 -24.40 8.45
C SER A 284 9.61 -24.72 9.80
N SER A 285 8.53 -24.01 10.15
CA SER A 285 7.55 -24.49 11.10
C SER A 285 6.19 -23.84 10.81
N ASN A 286 5.25 -24.67 10.35
CA ASN A 286 3.81 -24.42 10.21
C ASN A 286 3.35 -23.66 8.94
N ASP A 287 3.29 -24.35 7.79
CA ASP A 287 2.03 -24.48 7.00
C ASP A 287 2.21 -25.42 5.78
N ASP A 288 1.54 -26.59 5.87
CA ASP A 288 0.88 -27.36 4.81
C ASP A 288 1.64 -28.13 3.71
N ASP A 289 2.97 -28.19 3.72
CA ASP A 289 3.67 -29.17 2.87
C ASP A 289 4.07 -30.40 3.70
N ASN A 290 3.42 -31.50 3.38
CA ASN A 290 3.61 -32.85 3.88
C ASN A 290 4.97 -33.40 3.40
N ASP A 291 6.07 -32.75 3.78
CA ASP A 291 7.42 -33.26 3.53
C ASP A 291 8.21 -33.35 4.83
N ASP A 292 8.84 -34.50 4.94
CA ASP A 292 9.39 -35.15 6.11
C ASP A 292 10.80 -34.60 6.36
N ASP A 293 10.94 -33.53 7.14
CA ASP A 293 12.22 -33.27 7.80
C ASP A 293 12.00 -32.53 9.13
N GLN A 294 12.28 -33.27 10.20
CA GLN A 294 12.29 -32.82 11.58
C GLN A 294 13.47 -31.87 11.84
N ASP A 295 13.35 -31.14 12.95
CA ASP A 295 14.41 -30.42 13.67
C ASP A 295 14.68 -28.98 13.16
N ASP A 296 13.99 -27.99 13.74
CA ASP A 296 14.61 -27.25 14.85
C ASP A 296 13.71 -26.10 15.34
N ASP A 297 13.46 -26.18 16.64
CA ASP A 297 13.04 -25.08 17.49
C ASP A 297 14.19 -24.06 17.58
N ASP A 298 14.35 -23.18 16.59
CA ASP A 298 15.17 -21.99 16.81
C ASP A 298 14.68 -20.78 16.02
N GLU A 299 14.29 -19.77 16.77
CA GLU A 299 14.06 -18.41 16.32
C GLU A 299 15.41 -17.84 15.88
N VAL A 300 15.95 -18.31 14.73
CA VAL A 300 17.25 -17.88 14.23
C VAL A 300 17.13 -16.46 13.70
N ALA A 301 17.29 -15.51 14.61
CA ALA A 301 17.56 -14.12 14.34
C ALA A 301 18.98 -13.96 13.76
N SER A 302 19.29 -14.45 12.54
CA SER A 302 20.63 -14.21 11.99
C SER A 302 20.90 -14.30 10.47
N SER A 303 19.91 -14.21 9.56
CA SER A 303 20.27 -13.99 8.15
C SER A 303 19.27 -13.13 7.38
N SER A 304 19.59 -11.83 7.21
CA SER A 304 18.99 -10.95 6.19
C SER A 304 17.46 -10.99 6.09
N ASN A 305 16.81 -10.88 7.24
CA ASN A 305 15.36 -10.97 7.36
C ASN A 305 14.65 -9.71 6.84
N ASP A 306 15.15 -8.50 7.11
CA ASP A 306 14.50 -7.27 6.66
C ASP A 306 15.05 -6.76 5.32
N VAL A 307 16.38 -6.72 5.20
CA VAL A 307 17.05 -6.13 4.04
C VAL A 307 18.27 -6.95 3.62
N ASN A 308 18.49 -7.05 2.31
CA ASN A 308 19.67 -7.67 1.68
C ASN A 308 20.23 -6.78 0.58
N GLY A 309 21.55 -6.62 0.53
CA GLY A 309 22.23 -5.83 -0.51
C GLY A 309 22.63 -4.42 -0.07
N ILE A 310 23.02 -3.58 -1.03
CA ILE A 310 23.51 -2.22 -0.76
C ILE A 310 22.32 -1.25 -0.83
N PHE A 311 22.18 -0.37 0.16
CA PHE A 311 21.13 0.64 0.20
C PHE A 311 21.72 2.05 0.17
N THR A 312 20.90 3.02 -0.24
CA THR A 312 21.20 4.45 -0.09
C THR A 312 20.16 5.08 0.82
N SER A 313 20.51 5.24 2.10
CA SER A 313 19.63 5.94 3.04
C SER A 313 19.56 7.44 2.73
N ARG A 314 18.33 7.97 2.70
CA ARG A 314 18.02 9.41 2.71
C ARG A 314 17.77 9.92 4.13
N GLY A 315 17.92 9.07 5.15
CA GLY A 315 17.70 9.37 6.57
C GLY A 315 16.36 8.88 7.11
N ASP A 316 16.31 8.80 8.43
CA ASP A 316 15.11 8.64 9.25
C ASP A 316 14.32 7.36 8.92
N ASN A 317 15.03 6.27 8.61
CA ASN A 317 14.42 4.95 8.41
C ASN A 317 14.38 4.16 9.71
N LEU A 318 13.47 3.18 9.79
CA LEU A 318 13.43 2.19 10.87
C LEU A 318 13.63 0.80 10.29
N ILE A 319 14.77 0.18 10.60
CA ILE A 319 15.16 -1.14 10.10
C ILE A 319 15.26 -2.14 11.25
N GLY A 320 14.48 -3.22 11.19
CA GLY A 320 14.48 -4.25 12.24
C GLY A 320 15.82 -4.99 12.34
N THR A 321 16.43 -5.37 11.21
CA THR A 321 17.81 -5.86 11.13
C THR A 321 18.51 -5.43 9.86
N THR A 322 19.76 -4.99 9.96
CA THR A 322 20.60 -4.65 8.80
C THR A 322 21.50 -5.80 8.35
N ALA A 323 21.35 -7.00 8.91
CA ALA A 323 22.19 -8.15 8.56
C ALA A 323 22.13 -8.46 7.05
N GLY A 324 23.30 -8.60 6.41
CA GLY A 324 23.37 -8.82 4.95
C GLY A 324 23.17 -7.56 4.09
N SER A 325 23.21 -6.38 4.71
CA SER A 325 23.05 -5.10 4.01
C SER A 325 24.06 -4.03 4.47
N THR A 326 24.21 -2.98 3.67
CA THR A 326 25.01 -1.78 3.98
C THR A 326 24.30 -0.50 3.52
N GLY A 327 24.80 0.67 3.94
CA GLY A 327 24.32 1.97 3.47
C GLY A 327 23.25 2.64 4.35
N PHE A 328 22.99 2.08 5.53
CA PHE A 328 22.24 2.71 6.61
C PHE A 328 23.18 3.44 7.58
N GLY A 329 22.72 4.56 8.15
CA GLY A 329 23.49 5.34 9.11
C GLY A 329 22.88 6.72 9.38
N GLY A 330 23.59 7.57 10.13
CA GLY A 330 23.11 8.92 10.43
C GLY A 330 21.88 8.90 11.33
N THR A 331 20.73 9.33 10.80
CA THR A 331 19.46 9.41 11.54
C THR A 331 18.61 8.14 11.47
N ASP A 332 19.07 7.10 10.78
CA ASP A 332 18.38 5.81 10.75
C ASP A 332 18.36 5.13 12.13
N ILE A 333 17.21 4.55 12.48
CA ILE A 333 17.02 3.66 13.63
C ILE A 333 17.17 2.22 13.14
N VAL A 334 18.28 1.55 13.48
CA VAL A 334 18.62 0.22 12.94
C VAL A 334 18.74 -0.85 14.01
N ASN A 335 18.55 -2.10 13.62
CA ASN A 335 18.68 -3.29 14.48
C ASN A 335 17.70 -3.26 15.67
N VAL A 336 16.46 -2.85 15.42
CA VAL A 336 15.39 -2.76 16.41
C VAL A 336 14.72 -4.13 16.58
N ALA A 337 14.79 -4.69 17.80
CA ALA A 337 14.11 -5.94 18.12
C ALA A 337 12.59 -5.84 17.94
N ASN A 338 11.95 -6.90 17.43
CA ASN A 338 10.52 -6.94 17.15
C ASN A 338 9.64 -6.56 18.35
N SER A 339 10.04 -6.92 19.58
CA SER A 339 9.34 -6.61 20.83
C SER A 339 9.28 -5.11 21.17
N LEU A 340 10.19 -4.32 20.59
CA LEU A 340 10.31 -2.87 20.78
C LEU A 340 9.59 -2.06 19.69
N LEU A 341 9.24 -2.67 18.56
CA LEU A 341 8.60 -1.97 17.44
C LEU A 341 7.21 -1.42 17.79
N LYS A 342 6.46 -2.14 18.63
CA LYS A 342 5.09 -1.79 19.05
C LYS A 342 4.17 -1.49 17.85
N PHE A 343 4.08 -2.42 16.91
CA PHE A 343 3.12 -2.35 15.79
C PHE A 343 1.85 -3.12 16.12
N GLY A 344 0.76 -2.82 15.41
CA GLY A 344 -0.43 -3.66 15.38
C GLY A 344 -0.10 -5.11 15.01
N ALA A 345 -0.96 -6.06 15.36
CA ALA A 345 -0.70 -7.48 15.12
C ALA A 345 -0.53 -7.80 13.63
N ASN A 346 -1.39 -7.22 12.79
CA ASN A 346 -1.47 -7.46 11.36
C ASN A 346 -1.89 -6.17 10.65
N VAL A 347 -1.77 -6.16 9.32
CA VAL A 347 -2.38 -5.11 8.50
C VAL A 347 -3.90 -5.20 8.65
N ALA A 348 -4.52 -4.05 8.90
CA ALA A 348 -5.94 -3.98 9.22
C ALA A 348 -6.58 -2.71 8.67
N ASP A 349 -7.91 -2.68 8.71
CA ASP A 349 -8.69 -1.47 8.53
C ASP A 349 -8.51 -0.55 9.76
N ASN A 350 -7.62 0.43 9.60
CA ASN A 350 -7.39 1.50 10.57
C ASN A 350 -8.09 2.80 10.17
N GLY A 351 -9.17 2.68 9.39
CA GLY A 351 -9.84 3.76 8.69
C GLY A 351 -9.10 4.14 7.39
N GLY A 352 -9.78 4.92 6.55
CA GLY A 352 -9.23 5.44 5.30
C GLY A 352 -9.56 4.62 4.07
N THR A 353 -8.81 4.84 3.00
CA THR A 353 -9.05 4.23 1.68
C THR A 353 -8.38 2.87 1.50
N THR A 354 -7.31 2.58 2.23
CA THR A 354 -6.54 1.32 2.14
C THR A 354 -6.08 0.83 3.52
N PRO A 355 -5.91 -0.49 3.72
CA PRO A 355 -5.48 -1.03 5.00
C PRO A 355 -4.01 -0.71 5.29
N THR A 356 -3.68 -0.55 6.57
CA THR A 356 -2.37 -0.10 7.05
C THR A 356 -1.89 -0.95 8.22
N LEU A 357 -0.59 -0.85 8.54
CA LEU A 357 -0.04 -1.35 9.81
C LEU A 357 0.00 -0.19 10.82
N ALA A 358 -0.84 -0.27 11.87
CA ALA A 358 -0.91 0.77 12.90
C ALA A 358 0.35 0.78 13.79
N LEU A 359 0.78 1.97 14.19
CA LEU A 359 1.78 2.17 15.25
C LEU A 359 1.08 2.25 16.61
N LEU A 360 1.57 1.49 17.59
CA LEU A 360 1.07 1.50 18.97
C LEU A 360 1.93 2.42 19.85
N THR A 361 1.37 2.83 20.98
CA THR A 361 2.05 3.66 21.98
C THR A 361 3.41 3.09 22.36
N GLY A 362 4.43 3.97 22.35
CA GLY A 362 5.82 3.60 22.65
C GLY A 362 6.60 3.03 21.46
N SER A 363 6.02 3.02 20.25
CA SER A 363 6.76 2.68 19.05
C SER A 363 7.88 3.71 18.79
N PRO A 364 9.10 3.27 18.44
CA PRO A 364 10.20 4.16 18.06
C PRO A 364 9.97 4.89 16.73
N ALA A 365 8.92 4.55 15.97
CA ALA A 365 8.55 5.27 14.75
C ALA A 365 7.75 6.56 15.02
N ILE A 366 7.15 6.70 16.21
CA ILE A 366 6.28 7.82 16.58
C ILE A 366 7.08 9.12 16.67
N ASN A 367 6.68 10.16 15.91
CA ASN A 367 7.37 11.46 15.82
C ASN A 367 8.89 11.38 15.54
N ALA A 368 9.34 10.34 14.84
CA ALA A 368 10.76 10.08 14.61
C ALA A 368 11.22 10.34 13.16
N GLY A 369 10.30 10.71 12.26
CA GLY A 369 10.60 10.97 10.87
C GLY A 369 11.01 12.42 10.59
N ASN A 370 11.24 12.70 9.32
CA ASN A 370 11.64 14.03 8.84
C ASN A 370 10.58 14.64 7.93
N ASN A 371 10.02 15.78 8.37
CA ASN A 371 8.96 16.49 7.64
C ASN A 371 9.36 16.89 6.21
N ALA A 372 10.66 17.16 5.96
CA ALA A 372 11.13 17.52 4.61
C ALA A 372 11.10 16.33 3.63
N LEU A 373 11.06 15.10 4.14
CA LEU A 373 10.89 13.88 3.33
C LEU A 373 9.41 13.46 3.23
N ALA A 374 8.50 14.12 3.94
CA ALA A 374 7.05 13.87 3.88
C ALA A 374 6.40 14.53 2.65
N VAL A 375 6.88 14.16 1.46
CA VAL A 375 6.49 14.77 0.17
C VAL A 375 6.02 13.75 -0.86
N ASP A 376 5.25 14.21 -1.85
CA ASP A 376 4.80 13.44 -3.00
C ASP A 376 5.91 13.29 -4.07
N GLN A 377 5.57 12.69 -5.22
CA GLN A 377 6.52 12.48 -6.33
C GLN A 377 7.04 13.77 -6.97
N ASN A 378 6.37 14.90 -6.76
CA ASN A 378 6.76 16.22 -7.26
C ASN A 378 7.55 17.03 -6.22
N GLY A 379 7.67 16.52 -4.98
CA GLY A 379 8.31 17.22 -3.87
C GLY A 379 7.36 18.12 -3.07
N GLU A 380 6.05 18.02 -3.28
CA GLU A 380 5.06 18.78 -2.53
C GLU A 380 4.70 18.07 -1.22
N PRO A 381 4.50 18.79 -0.09
CA PRO A 381 4.15 18.17 1.18
C PRO A 381 2.88 17.30 1.11
N LEU A 382 2.96 16.09 1.67
CA LEU A 382 1.81 15.20 1.80
C LEU A 382 0.81 15.77 2.81
N ALA A 383 -0.46 15.92 2.40
CA ALA A 383 -1.51 16.38 3.29
C ALA A 383 -1.96 15.31 4.30
N PHE A 384 -1.97 14.04 3.87
CA PHE A 384 -2.51 12.91 4.64
C PHE A 384 -1.52 11.75 4.67
N ASP A 385 -1.63 10.90 5.68
CA ASP A 385 -0.98 9.59 5.67
C ASP A 385 -1.67 8.64 4.66
N GLN A 386 -1.25 7.37 4.59
CA GLN A 386 -1.75 6.42 3.58
C GLN A 386 -3.29 6.33 3.55
N ARG A 387 -3.95 6.54 4.69
CA ARG A 387 -5.40 6.41 4.84
C ARG A 387 -6.16 7.51 4.10
N GLY A 388 -5.49 8.60 3.72
CA GLY A 388 -6.12 9.76 3.11
C GLY A 388 -6.88 10.61 4.13
N SER A 389 -7.75 11.50 3.65
CA SER A 389 -8.56 12.35 4.53
C SER A 389 -9.46 11.51 5.46
N PRO A 390 -9.58 11.84 6.77
CA PRO A 390 -9.07 13.05 7.46
C PRO A 390 -7.73 12.86 8.19
N PHE A 391 -6.95 11.83 7.88
CA PHE A 391 -5.75 11.45 8.64
C PHE A 391 -4.54 12.27 8.20
N THR A 392 -4.31 13.42 8.83
CA THR A 392 -3.22 14.34 8.45
C THR A 392 -1.86 13.67 8.54
N ARG A 393 -0.95 14.00 7.60
CA ARG A 393 0.39 13.38 7.54
C ARG A 393 1.32 13.82 8.66
N ILE A 394 1.15 15.03 9.21
CA ILE A 394 1.99 15.54 10.29
C ILE A 394 1.06 15.92 11.44
N ASN A 395 1.15 15.20 12.54
CA ASN A 395 0.32 15.39 13.70
C ASN A 395 1.14 15.27 14.99
N GLY A 396 1.23 16.37 15.75
CA GLY A 396 2.15 16.46 16.89
C GLY A 396 3.48 17.14 16.57
N GLY A 397 3.66 17.63 15.33
CA GLY A 397 4.76 18.50 14.91
C GLY A 397 5.83 17.81 14.07
N THR A 398 6.01 16.50 14.23
CA THR A 398 6.97 15.70 13.46
C THR A 398 6.29 14.46 12.90
N VAL A 399 6.49 14.21 11.61
CA VAL A 399 5.96 13.04 10.90
C VAL A 399 6.47 11.75 11.52
N GLU A 400 5.65 10.70 11.46
CA GLU A 400 6.07 9.35 11.74
C GLU A 400 6.96 8.75 10.64
N ILE A 401 7.87 7.86 11.06
CA ILE A 401 8.53 6.96 10.11
C ILE A 401 7.49 5.94 9.62
N GLY A 402 7.38 5.74 8.32
CA GLY A 402 6.47 4.79 7.69
C GLY A 402 5.22 5.41 7.09
N ALA A 403 4.26 4.58 6.67
CA ALA A 403 3.07 5.00 5.93
C ALA A 403 1.89 5.50 6.79
N PHE A 404 2.00 5.36 8.12
CA PHE A 404 0.92 5.61 9.07
C PHE A 404 1.31 6.73 10.04
N GLU A 405 0.39 7.66 10.28
CA GLU A 405 0.53 8.73 11.27
C GLU A 405 -0.43 8.51 12.47
N VAL A 406 0.09 8.45 13.69
CA VAL A 406 -0.73 8.36 14.90
C VAL A 406 -1.47 9.68 15.11
N GLN A 407 -2.80 9.57 15.12
CA GLN A 407 -3.64 10.72 15.42
C GLN A 407 -3.75 10.88 16.95
N SER A 408 -2.98 11.81 17.55
CA SER A 408 -3.23 12.44 18.87
C SER A 408 -4.73 12.67 19.05
N PRO A 409 -5.31 12.33 20.22
CA PRO A 409 -6.64 11.74 20.34
C PRO A 409 -7.59 12.33 19.31
N ALA A 410 -7.90 11.48 18.32
CA ALA A 410 -8.61 11.84 17.11
C ALA A 410 -9.73 12.86 17.40
N PRO A 411 -9.94 13.88 16.55
CA PRO A 411 -11.28 14.45 16.49
C PRO A 411 -12.22 13.27 16.25
N LEU A 412 -13.05 12.98 17.26
CA LEU A 412 -13.96 11.84 17.36
C LEU A 412 -14.67 11.61 16.02
N SER A 413 -14.12 10.76 15.15
CA SER A 413 -14.68 10.48 13.83
C SER A 413 -15.86 9.51 14.01
N SER A 414 -16.95 10.12 14.47
CA SER A 414 -18.10 9.54 15.14
C SER A 414 -17.73 8.77 16.41
N ALA A 415 -18.22 9.25 17.57
CA ALA A 415 -18.29 8.44 18.79
C ALA A 415 -18.80 7.01 18.54
N ARG A 416 -19.58 6.81 17.47
CA ARG A 416 -20.08 5.53 16.99
C ARG A 416 -18.97 4.57 16.48
N ALA A 417 -18.04 5.03 15.65
CA ALA A 417 -16.97 4.17 15.12
C ALA A 417 -15.96 3.78 16.22
N TYR A 418 -15.66 4.72 17.11
CA TYR A 418 -14.82 4.45 18.29
C TYR A 418 -15.50 3.45 19.25
N LYS A 419 -16.78 3.66 19.58
CA LYS A 419 -17.58 2.73 20.38
C LYS A 419 -17.64 1.34 19.74
N GLN A 420 -17.84 1.24 18.42
CA GLN A 420 -17.87 -0.04 17.72
C GLN A 420 -16.54 -0.79 17.81
N ARG A 421 -15.41 -0.09 17.70
CA ARG A 421 -14.07 -0.66 17.84
C ARG A 421 -13.83 -1.15 19.28
N ALA A 422 -14.14 -0.32 20.29
CA ALA A 422 -13.98 -0.69 21.69
C ALA A 422 -14.88 -1.88 22.10
N LEU A 423 -16.13 -1.91 21.64
CA LEU A 423 -17.07 -3.01 21.89
C LEU A 423 -16.62 -4.32 21.26
N LYS A 424 -16.05 -4.26 20.05
CA LYS A 424 -15.45 -5.42 19.39
C LYS A 424 -14.29 -5.97 20.22
N THR A 425 -13.37 -5.10 20.66
CA THR A 425 -12.24 -5.48 21.53
C THR A 425 -12.70 -6.09 22.85
N VAL A 426 -13.70 -5.51 23.50
CA VAL A 426 -14.29 -6.08 24.74
C VAL A 426 -14.92 -7.45 24.48
N SER A 427 -15.70 -7.59 23.41
CA SER A 427 -16.34 -8.85 23.03
C SER A 427 -15.32 -9.96 22.74
N GLU A 428 -14.25 -9.64 21.99
CA GLU A 428 -13.19 -10.60 21.65
C GLU A 428 -12.36 -10.98 22.89
N THR A 429 -12.09 -10.02 23.78
CA THR A 429 -11.37 -10.27 25.03
C THR A 429 -12.17 -11.15 25.99
N LEU A 430 -13.50 -10.93 26.10
CA LEU A 430 -14.39 -11.72 26.95
C LEU A 430 -14.62 -13.14 26.40
N CYS A 431 -14.62 -13.32 25.08
CA CYS A 431 -14.75 -14.65 24.45
C CYS A 431 -13.60 -15.60 24.76
N ASN A 432 -12.43 -15.06 25.14
CA ASN A 432 -11.19 -15.82 25.35
C ASN A 432 -10.83 -16.00 26.84
N VAL A 433 -11.71 -15.64 27.78
CA VAL A 433 -11.48 -15.86 29.22
C VAL A 433 -11.75 -17.34 29.58
N PRO A 434 -10.75 -18.07 30.10
CA PRO A 434 -10.92 -19.48 30.48
C PRO A 434 -11.97 -19.64 31.59
N GLY A 435 -12.94 -20.55 31.40
CA GLY A 435 -13.96 -20.90 32.40
C GLY A 435 -15.34 -20.23 32.25
N LEU A 436 -15.53 -19.33 31.27
CA LEU A 436 -16.85 -18.79 30.92
C LEU A 436 -17.60 -19.74 29.98
N SER A 437 -18.78 -20.21 30.40
CA SER A 437 -19.60 -21.11 29.58
C SER A 437 -20.19 -20.36 28.38
N ASN A 438 -20.52 -21.06 27.29
CA ASN A 438 -21.16 -20.43 26.12
C ASN A 438 -22.51 -19.76 26.45
N ALA A 439 -23.15 -20.13 27.57
CA ALA A 439 -24.38 -19.51 28.06
C ALA A 439 -24.12 -18.18 28.79
N ASP A 440 -22.91 -17.97 29.31
CA ASP A 440 -22.48 -16.74 29.98
C ASP A 440 -21.85 -15.71 29.02
N LYS A 441 -21.70 -16.08 27.74
CA LYS A 441 -21.18 -15.21 26.68
C LYS A 441 -22.24 -14.20 26.27
N PHE A 442 -22.21 -13.01 26.87
CA PHE A 442 -23.00 -11.88 26.39
C PHE A 442 -22.56 -11.49 24.98
N ASN A 443 -23.41 -11.75 23.98
CA ASN A 443 -23.30 -11.08 22.70
C ASN A 443 -23.77 -9.63 22.90
N LEU A 444 -22.85 -8.67 22.90
CA LEU A 444 -23.19 -7.25 22.75
C LEU A 444 -23.86 -7.07 21.38
N ARG A 445 -25.19 -7.10 21.33
CA ARG A 445 -25.96 -6.88 20.10
C ARG A 445 -26.60 -5.51 20.11
N TRP A 446 -26.43 -4.79 19.01
CA TRP A 446 -27.23 -3.61 18.69
C TRP A 446 -28.67 -4.08 18.42
N ALA A 447 -29.58 -3.89 19.36
CA ALA A 447 -30.98 -4.29 19.22
C ALA A 447 -31.80 -3.17 18.54
N SER A 448 -31.70 -3.06 17.21
CA SER A 448 -32.59 -2.22 16.41
C SER A 448 -33.74 -3.02 15.82
N CYS A 449 -34.51 -3.71 16.66
CA CYS A 449 -35.93 -4.05 16.44
C CYS A 449 -36.41 -5.03 17.51
N ARG A 450 -37.33 -4.59 18.38
CA ARG A 450 -38.40 -5.45 18.88
C ARG A 450 -39.65 -4.60 19.03
N THR A 451 -40.61 -4.89 18.16
CA THR A 451 -42.03 -4.61 18.37
C THR A 451 -42.55 -5.53 19.48
N ALA A 452 -43.24 -4.92 20.46
CA ALA A 452 -44.12 -5.51 21.47
C ALA A 452 -43.56 -6.57 22.46
N ALA A 453 -43.35 -6.16 23.72
CA ALA A 453 -43.94 -6.79 24.93
C ALA A 453 -43.39 -6.12 26.22
N SER A 454 -44.30 -5.62 27.04
CA SER A 454 -44.25 -5.22 28.46
C SER A 454 -42.92 -5.15 29.22
N LEU A 455 -42.65 -3.94 29.73
CA LEU A 455 -41.78 -3.63 30.88
C LEU A 455 -42.38 -4.20 32.17
N GLU A 456 -41.83 -5.29 32.71
CA GLU A 456 -41.90 -5.59 34.14
C GLU A 456 -40.58 -6.24 34.58
N HIS A 457 -40.02 -5.76 35.70
CA HIS A 457 -38.91 -6.24 36.54
C HIS A 457 -37.81 -5.19 36.76
N TRP A 458 -37.94 -4.47 37.87
CA TRP A 458 -36.88 -3.66 38.47
C TRP A 458 -36.31 -4.45 39.67
N LEU A 459 -34.98 -4.54 39.81
CA LEU A 459 -34.33 -5.20 40.95
C LEU A 459 -33.34 -4.25 41.64
N TRP A 460 -33.48 -4.12 42.96
CA TRP A 460 -32.62 -3.35 43.88
C TRP A 460 -31.82 -4.32 44.76
N LEU A 461 -30.63 -3.93 45.25
CA LEU A 461 -29.87 -4.73 46.22
C LEU A 461 -29.30 -3.88 47.37
N SER A 462 -29.54 -4.37 48.57
CA SER A 462 -28.91 -3.96 49.84
C SER A 462 -27.94 -5.05 50.34
N GLY A 463 -26.81 -4.67 50.92
CA GLY A 463 -26.14 -5.43 52.00
C GLY A 463 -25.13 -6.54 51.63
N ASN A 464 -23.86 -6.24 51.92
CA ASN A 464 -22.75 -7.04 52.48
C ASN A 464 -22.35 -8.47 52.06
N GLU A 465 -22.89 -9.10 51.01
CA GLU A 465 -22.24 -10.30 50.43
C GLU A 465 -22.11 -10.27 48.90
N LEU A 466 -20.95 -10.74 48.42
CA LEU A 466 -20.46 -10.64 47.04
C LEU A 466 -21.39 -11.34 46.02
N SER A 467 -22.18 -10.55 45.31
CA SER A 467 -22.64 -10.87 43.95
C SER A 467 -22.55 -9.60 43.09
N ARG A 468 -21.91 -9.70 41.92
CA ARG A 468 -21.25 -8.57 41.23
C ARG A 468 -22.03 -8.06 40.03
N TYR A 469 -23.20 -7.47 40.23
CA TYR A 469 -23.85 -6.72 39.15
C TYR A 469 -24.56 -5.51 39.74
N GLY A 470 -24.12 -4.31 39.34
CA GLY A 470 -24.72 -3.04 39.74
C GLY A 470 -25.12 -2.25 38.49
N PHE A 471 -26.28 -1.61 38.53
CA PHE A 471 -26.86 -0.82 37.44
C PHE A 471 -26.89 0.67 37.81
N PHE A 472 -26.71 1.55 36.82
CA PHE A 472 -27.13 2.95 36.91
C PHE A 472 -27.93 3.31 35.66
N ALA A 473 -29.00 4.08 35.84
CA ALA A 473 -29.86 4.57 34.76
C ALA A 473 -29.86 6.10 34.78
N PHE A 474 -29.73 6.72 33.61
CA PHE A 474 -30.14 8.11 33.39
C PHE A 474 -31.07 8.17 32.18
N GLU A 475 -32.11 8.96 32.31
CA GLU A 475 -33.20 9.05 31.35
C GLU A 475 -33.17 10.44 30.68
N ARG A 476 -32.75 10.50 29.42
CA ARG A 476 -33.46 11.27 28.39
C ARG A 476 -32.97 10.93 26.99
N GLU A 477 -33.94 10.60 26.15
CA GLU A 477 -33.87 10.59 24.68
C GLU A 477 -33.15 9.41 24.00
N LYS A 478 -33.80 8.24 24.12
CA LYS A 478 -33.90 7.18 23.09
C LYS A 478 -32.62 6.82 22.30
N GLN A 479 -31.61 6.16 22.89
CA GLN A 479 -30.73 5.19 22.19
C GLN A 479 -30.04 4.20 23.16
N ALA A 480 -29.89 2.95 22.67
CA ALA A 480 -29.00 1.85 23.06
C ALA A 480 -28.79 1.47 24.55
N VAL A 481 -29.13 0.22 24.88
CA VAL A 481 -28.83 -0.45 26.16
C VAL A 481 -27.43 -1.10 26.09
N TRP A 482 -26.61 -0.93 27.13
CA TRP A 482 -25.33 -1.63 27.28
C TRP A 482 -25.27 -2.39 28.61
N TYR A 483 -24.63 -3.55 28.61
CA TYR A 483 -24.49 -4.45 29.75
C TYR A 483 -22.99 -4.70 29.99
N LEU A 484 -22.55 -4.77 31.25
CA LEU A 484 -21.18 -5.21 31.55
C LEU A 484 -21.14 -6.07 32.81
N ALA A 485 -20.40 -7.17 32.73
CA ALA A 485 -20.02 -8.01 33.86
C ALA A 485 -18.69 -7.55 34.47
N LYS A 486 -18.57 -7.54 35.81
CA LYS A 486 -17.30 -7.25 36.49
C LYS A 486 -16.34 -8.44 36.37
N VAL A 487 -15.39 -8.37 35.44
CA VAL A 487 -14.23 -9.28 35.35
C VAL A 487 -13.21 -8.85 36.41
N THR A 488 -12.86 -9.72 37.35
CA THR A 488 -11.89 -9.35 38.42
C THR A 488 -10.54 -10.00 38.36
N THR A 489 -10.33 -11.03 37.53
CA THR A 489 -9.02 -11.73 37.48
C THR A 489 -8.86 -12.49 36.17
N GLY A 490 -7.68 -12.39 35.55
CA GLY A 490 -7.27 -13.13 34.36
C GLY A 490 -6.45 -12.29 33.36
N PRO A 491 -5.75 -12.90 32.37
CA PRO A 491 -4.89 -12.18 31.42
C PRO A 491 -5.61 -11.11 30.59
N GLY A 492 -6.92 -11.27 30.36
CA GLY A 492 -7.77 -10.31 29.66
C GLY A 492 -8.35 -9.19 30.54
N ALA A 493 -8.13 -9.21 31.86
CA ALA A 493 -8.77 -8.27 32.78
C ALA A 493 -8.25 -6.84 32.62
N THR A 494 -6.94 -6.65 32.43
CA THR A 494 -6.32 -5.33 32.24
C THR A 494 -6.70 -4.72 30.89
N ALA A 495 -6.72 -5.54 29.83
CA ALA A 495 -7.14 -5.11 28.49
C ALA A 495 -8.63 -4.72 28.46
N ALA A 496 -9.49 -5.51 29.11
CA ALA A 496 -10.90 -5.19 29.25
C ALA A 496 -11.11 -3.91 30.08
N GLN A 497 -10.42 -3.76 31.21
CA GLN A 497 -10.50 -2.55 32.04
C GLN A 497 -10.01 -1.30 31.32
N SER A 498 -8.92 -1.39 30.54
CA SER A 498 -8.44 -0.29 29.70
C SER A 498 -9.50 0.11 28.67
N ALA A 499 -10.05 -0.86 27.93
CA ALA A 499 -11.09 -0.58 26.94
C ALA A 499 -12.38 -0.01 27.56
N ILE A 500 -12.70 -0.37 28.81
CA ILE A 500 -13.81 0.22 29.57
C ILE A 500 -13.50 1.65 29.99
N ALA A 501 -12.29 1.92 30.48
CA ALA A 501 -11.87 3.28 30.86
C ALA A 501 -11.94 4.22 29.65
N ASP A 502 -11.47 3.74 28.50
CA ASP A 502 -11.52 4.44 27.22
C ASP A 502 -12.96 4.76 26.78
N LEU A 503 -13.90 3.83 26.99
CA LEU A 503 -15.34 4.05 26.73
C LEU A 503 -15.95 5.13 27.65
N LEU A 504 -15.60 5.09 28.94
CA LEU A 504 -16.08 6.06 29.93
C LEU A 504 -15.53 7.46 29.68
N GLU A 505 -14.26 7.57 29.29
CA GLU A 505 -13.63 8.84 28.91
C GLU A 505 -14.32 9.43 27.67
N ALA A 506 -14.58 8.62 26.65
CA ALA A 506 -15.31 9.05 25.47
C ALA A 506 -16.74 9.55 25.80
N ASP A 507 -17.47 8.85 26.67
CA ASP A 507 -18.80 9.28 27.11
C ASP A 507 -18.76 10.58 27.92
N ASN A 508 -17.76 10.77 28.78
CA ASN A 508 -17.55 12.03 29.49
C ASN A 508 -17.29 13.20 28.53
N ILE A 509 -16.45 13.00 27.51
CA ILE A 509 -16.16 14.00 26.48
C ILE A 509 -17.43 14.35 25.69
N ILE A 510 -18.25 13.35 25.33
CA ILE A 510 -19.53 13.54 24.64
C ILE A 510 -20.53 14.30 25.53
N ALA A 511 -20.61 13.95 26.82
CA ALA A 511 -21.47 14.63 27.77
C ALA A 511 -21.06 16.11 27.91
N LEU A 512 -19.77 16.40 28.04
CA LEU A 512 -19.21 17.76 28.09
C LEU A 512 -19.50 18.55 26.80
N THR A 513 -19.30 17.94 25.62
CA THR A 513 -19.61 18.59 24.34
C THR A 513 -21.11 18.83 24.16
N SER A 514 -21.95 17.92 24.63
CA SER A 514 -23.41 18.09 24.62
C SER A 514 -23.88 19.18 25.60
N LEU A 515 -23.23 19.28 26.77
CA LEU A 515 -23.47 20.35 27.75
C LEU A 515 -23.07 21.72 27.18
N ASN A 516 -21.92 21.78 26.50
CA ASN A 516 -21.42 22.98 25.84
C ASN A 516 -22.26 23.37 24.61
N ALA A 517 -22.88 22.40 23.93
CA ALA A 517 -23.80 22.66 22.81
C ALA A 517 -25.19 23.13 23.29
N ALA A 518 -25.59 22.76 24.52
CA ALA A 518 -26.87 23.15 25.11
C ALA A 518 -26.82 24.46 25.93
N SER A 519 -25.63 24.94 26.31
CA SER A 519 -25.44 26.18 27.09
C SER A 519 -25.19 27.39 26.19
N SER A 520 -26.25 27.87 25.55
CA SER A 520 -26.32 29.27 25.08
C SER A 520 -26.80 30.21 26.19
N THR A 521 -26.15 30.17 27.35
CA THR A 521 -26.01 31.23 28.37
C THR A 521 -25.14 30.69 29.52
N PRO A 522 -24.37 31.55 30.23
CA PRO A 522 -23.06 31.25 30.80
C PRO A 522 -22.96 30.03 31.72
#